data_AF-F6FGD5-F1
#
_entry.id   AF-F6FGD5-F1
#
_cell.length_a   1.000
_cell.length_b   1.000
_cell.length_c   1.000
_cell.angle_alpha   90.00
_cell.angle_beta   90.00
_cell.angle_gamma   90.00
#
_symmetry.space_group_name_H-M   'P 1'
#
loop_
_entity.id
_entity.type
_entity.pdbx_description
1 polymer ?
#
loop_
_entity_poly.entity_id
_entity_poly.type
_entity_poly.pdbx_seq_one_letter_code
_entity_poly.pdbx_strand_id
1 'polypeptide(L)'
;MTNTSSKEDGGLAAKEWCLGNNSEEARKWCVKLPTTVGSKIGKSLSSDWAKRIQAIKDNNKDALLTDLKTIKNTLSQVEDNQDSRDALEGWCKSKWDTKVINDSDNSIYTKVKERCVDSE
;
A
#
# COMPACT_ATOMS: atom_id res chain seq x y z
N MET A 1 8.47 42.80 8.18
CA MET A 1 8.42 41.39 8.64
C MET A 1 7.78 40.57 7.54
N THR A 2 8.57 39.79 6.80
CA THR A 2 8.06 38.89 5.76
C THR A 2 7.68 37.57 6.41
N ASN A 3 6.42 37.43 6.84
CA ASN A 3 5.84 36.19 7.36
C ASN A 3 5.56 35.21 6.22
N THR A 4 6.55 34.95 5.39
CA THR A 4 6.43 34.04 4.26
C THR A 4 7.49 32.98 4.43
N SER A 5 7.09 31.80 4.91
CA SER A 5 7.89 30.60 4.77
C SER A 5 7.86 30.16 3.31
N SER A 6 8.90 29.46 2.86
CA SER A 6 8.84 28.76 1.58
C SER A 6 7.72 27.72 1.61
N LYS A 7 7.30 27.25 0.43
CA LYS A 7 6.31 26.17 0.35
C LYS A 7 6.87 24.87 0.95
N GLU A 8 8.17 24.61 0.80
CA GLU A 8 8.83 23.49 1.45
C GLU A 8 8.80 23.61 2.99
N ASP A 9 9.24 24.75 3.54
CA ASP A 9 9.32 24.94 5.00
C ASP A 9 7.93 25.00 5.65
N GLY A 10 6.99 25.69 5.00
CA GLY A 10 5.61 25.78 5.46
C GLY A 10 4.88 24.44 5.39
N GLY A 11 5.14 23.65 4.34
CA GLY A 11 4.58 22.31 4.18
C GLY A 11 5.12 21.33 5.23
N LEU A 12 6.42 21.39 5.53
CA LEU A 12 7.05 20.54 6.56
C LEU A 12 6.50 20.87 7.95
N ALA A 13 6.42 22.15 8.31
CA ALA A 13 5.87 22.59 9.59
C ALA A 13 4.39 22.16 9.76
N ALA A 14 3.59 22.28 8.68
CA ALA A 14 2.20 21.82 8.69
C ALA A 14 2.11 20.28 8.86
N LYS A 15 2.98 19.51 8.20
CA LYS A 15 3.05 18.05 8.34
C LYS A 15 3.40 17.64 9.77
N GLU A 16 4.45 18.21 10.35
CA GLU A 16 4.87 17.90 11.72
C GLU A 16 3.79 18.26 12.75
N TRP A 17 3.17 19.44 12.60
CA TRP A 17 2.07 19.87 13.46
C TRP A 17 0.88 18.90 13.36
N CYS A 18 0.53 18.46 12.15
CA CYS A 18 -0.55 17.50 11.95
C CYS A 18 -0.27 16.11 12.52
N LEU A 19 0.98 15.65 12.49
CA LEU A 19 1.37 14.37 13.08
C LEU A 19 1.40 14.42 14.62
N GLY A 20 1.73 15.58 15.19
CA GLY A 20 1.83 15.78 16.64
C GLY A 20 0.52 16.10 17.36
N ASN A 21 -0.58 16.37 16.65
CA ASN A 21 -1.79 16.95 17.23
C ASN A 21 -3.08 16.18 16.84
N ASN A 22 -3.85 15.73 17.84
CA ASN A 22 -5.04 14.87 17.64
C ASN A 22 -6.37 15.53 18.10
N SER A 23 -6.39 16.85 18.27
CA SER A 23 -7.62 17.60 18.61
C SER A 23 -8.66 17.55 17.48
N GLU A 24 -9.91 17.89 17.77
CA GLU A 24 -10.95 18.01 16.73
C GLU A 24 -10.62 19.11 15.73
N GLU A 25 -10.13 20.26 16.21
CA GLU A 25 -9.64 21.35 15.36
C GLU A 25 -8.49 20.92 14.46
N ALA A 26 -7.49 20.19 14.98
CA ALA A 26 -6.40 19.68 14.17
C ALA A 26 -6.92 18.75 13.06
N ARG A 27 -7.87 17.86 13.37
CA ARG A 27 -8.48 16.95 12.38
C ARG A 27 -9.27 17.65 11.27
N LYS A 28 -9.74 18.88 11.47
CA LYS A 28 -10.39 19.68 10.41
C LYS A 28 -9.40 20.20 9.37
N TRP A 29 -8.18 20.52 9.81
CA TRP A 29 -7.14 21.14 8.96
C TRP A 29 -6.13 20.12 8.43
N CYS A 30 -5.83 19.11 9.22
CA CYS A 30 -5.03 17.98 8.83
C CYS A 30 -5.91 17.03 8.04
N VAL A 31 -5.79 17.07 6.72
CA VAL A 31 -6.34 16.00 5.87
C VAL A 31 -5.89 14.69 6.49
N LYS A 32 -6.86 13.89 6.95
CA LYS A 32 -6.58 12.58 7.54
C LYS A 32 -6.09 11.69 6.41
N LEU A 33 -4.80 11.82 6.10
CA LEU A 33 -4.14 11.03 5.08
C LEU A 33 -4.37 9.57 5.48
N PRO A 34 -4.80 8.72 4.54
CA PRO A 34 -4.92 7.31 4.81
C PRO A 34 -3.61 6.82 5.42
N THR A 35 -3.67 6.43 6.70
CA THR A 35 -2.47 6.14 7.47
C THR A 35 -1.86 4.81 7.06
N THR A 36 -2.62 3.98 6.34
CA THR A 36 -2.19 2.68 5.81
C THR A 36 -2.58 2.52 4.34
N VAL A 37 -1.91 1.58 3.65
CA VAL A 37 -2.23 1.20 2.27
C VAL A 37 -3.71 0.81 2.14
N GLY A 38 -4.22 -0.04 3.03
CA GLY A 38 -5.62 -0.48 3.01
C GLY A 38 -6.60 0.69 3.13
N SER A 39 -6.36 1.61 4.07
CA SER A 39 -7.17 2.83 4.19
C SER A 39 -7.09 3.70 2.93
N LYS A 40 -5.94 3.72 2.23
CA LYS A 40 -5.75 4.52 1.01
C LYS A 40 -6.48 3.93 -0.18
N ILE A 41 -6.47 2.60 -0.28
CA ILE A 41 -7.15 1.87 -1.35
C ILE A 41 -8.67 1.97 -1.21
N GLY A 42 -9.20 1.91 0.02
CA GLY A 42 -10.63 2.07 0.29
C GLY A 42 -11.51 0.90 -0.19
N LYS A 43 -10.91 -0.23 -0.59
CA LYS A 43 -11.59 -1.48 -0.97
C LYS A 43 -11.12 -2.61 -0.09
N SER A 44 -11.91 -3.68 0.02
CA SER A 44 -11.46 -4.91 0.69
C SER A 44 -10.39 -5.63 -0.14
N LEU A 45 -9.60 -6.47 0.55
CA LEU A 45 -8.79 -7.47 -0.13
C LEU A 45 -9.67 -8.38 -1.01
N SER A 46 -9.07 -8.95 -2.05
CA SER A 46 -9.72 -9.93 -2.91
C SER A 46 -10.25 -11.08 -2.07
N SER A 47 -11.45 -11.55 -2.43
CA SER A 47 -12.07 -12.72 -1.81
C SER A 47 -11.82 -14.01 -2.62
N ASP A 48 -11.33 -13.87 -3.86
CA ASP A 48 -11.04 -14.97 -4.78
C ASP A 48 -9.59 -14.89 -5.26
N TRP A 49 -8.69 -15.47 -4.46
CA TRP A 49 -7.25 -15.49 -4.74
C TRP A 49 -6.90 -16.34 -5.96
N ALA A 50 -7.72 -17.33 -6.33
CA ALA A 50 -7.52 -18.12 -7.54
C ALA A 50 -7.74 -17.26 -8.78
N LYS A 51 -8.85 -16.51 -8.83
CA LYS A 51 -9.10 -15.56 -9.92
C LYS A 51 -8.06 -14.44 -9.93
N ARG A 52 -7.65 -13.95 -8.76
CA ARG A 52 -6.64 -12.88 -8.65
C ARG A 52 -5.28 -13.34 -9.19
N ILE A 53 -4.77 -14.50 -8.78
CA ILE A 53 -3.47 -14.99 -9.27
C ILE A 53 -3.49 -15.21 -10.78
N GLN A 54 -4.59 -15.75 -11.33
CA GLN A 54 -4.75 -15.92 -12.78
C GLN A 54 -4.68 -14.58 -13.53
N ALA A 55 -5.26 -13.51 -12.97
CA ALA A 55 -5.28 -12.19 -13.59
C ALA A 55 -3.91 -11.48 -13.58
N ILE A 56 -3.02 -11.82 -12.65
CA ILE A 56 -1.76 -11.08 -12.43
C ILE A 56 -0.49 -11.90 -12.68
N LYS A 57 -0.56 -13.23 -12.77
CA LYS A 57 0.62 -14.11 -12.85
C LYS A 57 1.54 -13.83 -14.04
N ASP A 58 0.99 -13.31 -15.14
CA ASP A 58 1.74 -13.00 -16.36
C ASP A 58 2.25 -11.55 -16.37
N ASN A 59 1.72 -10.69 -15.49
CA ASN A 59 2.11 -9.29 -15.39
C ASN A 59 3.31 -9.13 -14.46
N ASN A 60 4.45 -8.71 -15.01
CA ASN A 60 5.65 -8.39 -14.23
C ASN A 60 6.09 -9.56 -13.32
N LYS A 61 6.08 -10.78 -13.89
CA LYS A 61 6.20 -12.07 -13.21
C LYS A 61 7.40 -12.16 -12.27
N ASP A 62 8.56 -11.61 -12.64
CA ASP A 62 9.77 -11.67 -11.80
C ASP A 62 9.65 -10.79 -10.55
N ALA A 63 9.07 -9.59 -10.70
CA ALA A 63 8.82 -8.70 -9.57
C ALA A 63 7.76 -9.28 -8.63
N LEU A 64 6.70 -9.88 -9.19
CA LEU A 64 5.69 -10.58 -8.40
C LEU A 64 6.30 -11.77 -7.66
N LEU A 65 7.06 -12.64 -8.33
CA LEU A 65 7.74 -13.78 -7.71
C LEU A 65 8.66 -13.37 -6.57
N THR A 66 9.45 -12.30 -6.78
CA THR A 66 10.35 -11.75 -5.74
C THR A 66 9.58 -11.36 -4.49
N ASP A 67 8.44 -10.68 -4.68
CA ASP A 67 7.57 -10.28 -3.58
C ASP A 67 6.93 -11.51 -2.90
N LEU A 68 6.44 -12.50 -3.65
CA LEU A 68 5.82 -13.72 -3.09
C LEU A 68 6.83 -14.59 -2.31
N LYS A 69 8.09 -14.62 -2.74
CA LYS A 69 9.17 -15.34 -2.04
C LYS A 69 9.45 -14.80 -0.64
N THR A 70 9.07 -13.56 -0.34
CA THR A 70 9.16 -13.02 1.03
C THR A 70 8.21 -13.71 2.00
N ILE A 71 7.17 -14.36 1.49
CA ILE A 71 6.21 -15.16 2.26
C ILE A 71 6.55 -16.66 2.15
N LYS A 72 6.84 -17.13 0.93
CA LYS A 72 7.15 -18.52 0.64
C LYS A 72 8.42 -18.64 -0.19
N ASN A 73 9.57 -18.71 0.48
CA ASN A 73 10.88 -18.70 -0.18
C ASN A 73 11.14 -19.86 -1.15
N THR A 74 10.40 -20.97 -1.01
CA THR A 74 10.48 -22.16 -1.88
C THR A 74 9.75 -21.98 -3.21
N LEU A 75 8.98 -20.91 -3.41
CA LEU A 75 8.28 -20.65 -4.67
C LEU A 75 9.30 -20.49 -5.80
N SER A 76 9.30 -21.37 -6.80
CA SER A 76 10.20 -21.26 -7.96
C SER A 76 9.65 -20.34 -9.04
N GLN A 77 8.32 -20.24 -9.14
CA GLN A 77 7.61 -19.44 -10.13
C GLN A 77 6.19 -19.11 -9.63
N VAL A 78 5.57 -18.09 -10.24
CA VAL A 78 4.15 -17.76 -10.02
C VAL A 78 3.30 -18.60 -10.96
N GLU A 79 2.43 -19.42 -10.39
CA GLU A 79 1.51 -20.31 -11.11
C GLU A 79 0.11 -20.22 -10.53
N ASP A 80 -0.87 -20.81 -11.22
CA ASP A 80 -2.22 -20.94 -10.68
C ASP A 80 -2.35 -22.19 -9.80
N ASN A 81 -1.68 -22.16 -8.65
CA ASN A 81 -1.67 -23.23 -7.66
C ASN A 81 -1.86 -22.68 -6.24
N GLN A 82 -2.13 -23.57 -5.28
CA GLN A 82 -2.38 -23.17 -3.89
C GLN A 82 -1.20 -22.39 -3.29
N ASP A 83 0.03 -22.82 -3.58
CA ASP A 83 1.24 -22.19 -3.06
C ASP A 83 1.37 -20.72 -3.47
N SER A 84 1.09 -20.39 -4.73
CA SER A 84 1.14 -19.03 -5.25
C SER A 84 -0.01 -18.18 -4.71
N ARG A 85 -1.19 -18.78 -4.54
CA ARG A 85 -2.38 -18.11 -3.97
C ARG A 85 -2.15 -17.74 -2.51
N ASP A 86 -1.66 -18.68 -1.71
CA ASP A 86 -1.34 -18.46 -0.30
C ASP A 86 -0.22 -17.42 -0.12
N ALA A 87 0.82 -17.49 -0.96
CA ALA A 87 1.89 -16.51 -0.94
C ALA A 87 1.39 -15.11 -1.31
N LEU A 88 0.50 -15.00 -2.30
CA LEU A 88 -0.12 -13.73 -2.69
C LEU A 88 -0.99 -13.16 -1.57
N GLU A 89 -1.90 -13.97 -1.02
CA GLU A 89 -2.76 -13.56 0.09
C GLU A 89 -1.91 -13.10 1.28
N GLY A 90 -0.91 -13.89 1.67
CA GLY A 90 0.00 -13.55 2.76
C GLY A 90 0.76 -12.26 2.51
N TRP A 91 1.24 -12.03 1.29
CA TRP A 91 1.96 -10.81 0.94
C TRP A 91 1.03 -9.61 1.04
N CYS A 92 -0.16 -9.70 0.44
CA CYS A 92 -1.18 -8.65 0.49
C CYS A 92 -1.57 -8.29 1.92
N LYS A 93 -1.83 -9.27 2.78
CA LYS A 93 -2.11 -9.06 4.21
C LYS A 93 -0.95 -8.38 4.93
N SER A 94 0.30 -8.80 4.66
CA SER A 94 1.49 -8.20 5.29
C SER A 94 1.71 -6.73 4.89
N LYS A 95 1.24 -6.32 3.72
CA LYS A 95 1.39 -4.95 3.20
C LYS A 95 0.19 -4.06 3.47
N TRP A 96 -0.95 -4.64 3.85
CA TRP A 96 -2.21 -3.91 4.02
C TRP A 96 -2.13 -2.77 5.04
N ASP A 97 -1.47 -3.04 6.18
CA ASP A 97 -1.29 -2.07 7.26
C ASP A 97 0.01 -1.25 7.15
N THR A 98 0.72 -1.36 6.03
CA THR A 98 1.92 -0.54 5.78
C THR A 98 1.52 0.92 5.75
N LYS A 99 2.24 1.75 6.52
CA LYS A 99 1.99 3.19 6.55
C LYS A 99 2.44 3.86 5.27
N VAL A 100 1.64 4.80 4.76
CA VAL A 100 1.95 5.56 3.54
C VAL A 100 2.28 6.99 3.95
N ILE A 101 3.56 7.28 4.17
CA ILE A 101 4.06 8.54 4.75
C ILE A 101 4.81 9.39 3.70
N ASN A 102 5.26 8.79 2.59
CA ASN A 102 6.02 9.47 1.52
C ASN A 102 5.85 8.83 0.12
N ASP A 103 6.45 9.44 -0.91
CA ASP A 103 6.34 8.99 -2.32
C ASP A 103 7.03 7.65 -2.62
N SER A 104 8.00 7.20 -1.82
CA SER A 104 8.56 5.85 -1.95
C SER A 104 7.55 4.75 -1.59
N ASP A 105 6.62 5.04 -0.69
CA ASP A 105 5.48 4.18 -0.35
C ASP A 105 4.46 4.08 -1.50
N ASN A 106 4.59 4.93 -2.52
CA ASN A 106 3.76 4.88 -3.72
C ASN A 106 4.00 3.58 -4.52
N SER A 107 5.20 3.01 -4.47
CA SER A 107 5.50 1.73 -5.13
C SER A 107 4.78 0.55 -4.49
N ILE A 108 4.74 0.48 -3.15
CA ILE A 108 3.98 -0.54 -2.42
C ILE A 108 2.49 -0.33 -2.59
N TYR A 109 2.02 0.91 -2.50
CA TYR A 109 0.62 1.23 -2.75
C TYR A 109 0.16 0.76 -4.13
N THR A 110 0.90 1.07 -5.20
CA THR A 110 0.57 0.64 -6.56
C THR A 110 0.55 -0.88 -6.68
N LYS A 111 1.58 -1.57 -6.16
CA LYS A 111 1.62 -3.03 -6.17
C LYS A 111 0.43 -3.65 -5.43
N VAL A 112 0.08 -3.16 -4.23
CA VAL A 112 -1.06 -3.69 -3.47
C VAL A 112 -2.36 -3.41 -4.20
N LYS A 113 -2.54 -2.21 -4.75
CA LYS A 113 -3.73 -1.86 -5.53
C LYS A 113 -3.91 -2.75 -6.76
N GLU A 114 -2.83 -3.13 -7.45
CA GLU A 114 -2.91 -3.99 -8.63
C GLU A 114 -3.14 -5.47 -8.27
N ARG A 115 -2.52 -5.93 -7.18
CA ARG A 115 -2.42 -7.37 -6.88
C ARG A 115 -3.39 -7.88 -5.84
N CYS A 116 -3.90 -7.01 -4.97
CA CYS A 116 -4.55 -7.42 -3.72
C CYS A 116 -6.04 -7.13 -3.65
N VAL A 117 -6.59 -6.34 -4.56
CA VAL A 117 -8.01 -5.95 -4.56
C VAL A 117 -8.68 -6.29 -5.87
N ASP A 118 -9.99 -6.48 -5.83
CA ASP A 118 -10.73 -6.83 -7.02
C ASP A 118 -10.85 -5.68 -8.03
N SER A 119 -10.59 -5.98 -9.31
CA SER A 119 -10.83 -5.08 -10.42
C SER A 119 -12.34 -4.91 -10.53
N GLU A 120 -12.84 -3.68 -10.47
CA GLU A 120 -14.24 -3.36 -10.75
C GLU A 120 -14.59 -3.62 -12.23
#